data_AF-X8DYD9-F1
#
_entry.id   AF-X8DYD9-F1
#
_cell.length_a   1.000
_cell.length_b   1.000
_cell.length_c   1.000
_cell.angle_alpha   90.00
_cell.angle_beta   90.00
_cell.angle_gamma   90.00
#
_symmetry.space_group_name_H-M   'P 1'
#
loop_
_entity.id
_entity.type
_entity.pdbx_description
1 polymer ?
#
loop_
_entity_poly.entity_id
_entity_poly.type
_entity_poly.pdbx_seq_one_letter_code
_entity_poly.pdbx_strand_id
1 'polypeptide(L)'
;MTSAATQIAIVLYPDFTALDFIGPYEVLRFIPDTEVRFVWHEPGPVTADSGVLVIGATHSFGETPAPDVVLVPAARNNDGRA
;
A
#
# COMPACT_ATOMS: atom_id res chain seq x y z
N MET A 1 5.36 16.99 -23.51
CA MET A 1 6.01 16.25 -22.41
C MET A 1 4.92 15.46 -21.74
N THR A 2 4.84 14.15 -21.94
CA THR A 2 3.97 13.31 -21.10
C THR A 2 4.55 13.40 -19.70
N SER A 3 3.78 13.90 -18.73
CA SER A 3 4.17 13.83 -17.33
C SER A 3 4.39 12.36 -16.98
N ALA A 4 5.42 12.05 -16.20
CA ALA A 4 5.53 10.71 -15.62
C ALA A 4 4.26 10.43 -14.79
N ALA A 5 3.79 9.19 -14.79
CA ALA A 5 2.64 8.81 -13.98
C ALA A 5 2.96 9.00 -12.48
N THR A 6 2.02 9.56 -11.73
CA THR A 6 2.14 9.75 -10.27
C THR A 6 2.18 8.38 -9.61
N GLN A 7 3.24 8.07 -8.86
CA GLN A 7 3.39 6.81 -8.17
C GLN A 7 2.89 6.91 -6.73
N ILE A 8 1.90 6.08 -6.38
CA ILE A 8 1.31 6.00 -5.04
C ILE A 8 1.68 4.66 -4.42
N ALA A 9 2.45 4.68 -3.35
CA ALA A 9 2.79 3.50 -2.57
C ALA A 9 1.85 3.37 -1.36
N ILE A 10 1.10 2.27 -1.30
CA ILE A 10 0.32 1.87 -0.13
C ILE A 10 1.11 0.80 0.61
N VAL A 11 1.54 1.12 1.82
CA VAL A 11 2.36 0.21 2.64
C VAL A 11 1.47 -0.85 3.26
N LEU A 12 1.79 -2.12 3.01
CA LEU A 12 1.20 -3.25 3.73
C LEU A 12 2.15 -3.69 4.82
N TYR A 13 1.64 -4.15 5.96
CA TYR A 13 2.43 -4.77 7.02
C TYR A 13 1.53 -5.67 7.87
N PRO A 14 2.02 -6.76 8.49
CA PRO A 14 1.18 -7.64 9.29
C PRO A 14 0.31 -6.87 10.30
N ASP A 15 -0.95 -7.28 10.44
CA ASP A 15 -1.94 -6.66 11.32
C ASP A 15 -2.38 -5.23 10.92
N PHE A 16 -2.19 -4.83 9.66
CA PHE A 16 -2.83 -3.60 9.13
C PHE A 16 -4.36 -3.69 9.20
N THR A 17 -5.04 -2.55 9.38
CA THR A 17 -6.50 -2.43 9.26
C THR A 17 -6.87 -2.15 7.81
N ALA A 18 -7.51 -3.11 7.14
CA ALA A 18 -7.73 -3.07 5.69
C ALA A 18 -8.58 -1.89 5.20
N LEU A 19 -9.59 -1.50 5.99
CA LEU A 19 -10.50 -0.41 5.61
C LEU A 19 -9.77 0.92 5.41
N ASP A 20 -8.67 1.13 6.15
CA ASP A 20 -7.91 2.38 6.13
C ASP A 20 -7.24 2.67 4.79
N PHE A 21 -6.88 1.63 4.02
CA PHE A 21 -6.32 1.83 2.68
C PHE A 21 -7.26 1.43 1.55
N ILE A 22 -8.19 0.47 1.76
CA ILE A 22 -9.12 0.05 0.69
C ILE A 22 -10.00 1.23 0.24
N GLY A 23 -10.50 2.03 1.18
CA GLY A 23 -11.29 3.22 0.85
C GLY A 23 -10.51 4.22 -0.03
N PRO A 24 -9.35 4.72 0.43
CA PRO A 24 -8.48 5.57 -0.39
C PRO A 24 -8.07 4.93 -1.72
N TYR A 25 -7.71 3.65 -1.75
CA TYR A 25 -7.33 2.93 -2.97
C TYR A 25 -8.44 2.99 -4.04
N GLU A 26 -9.70 2.75 -3.65
CA GLU A 26 -10.83 2.77 -4.59
C GLU A 26 -11.03 4.14 -5.23
N VAL A 27 -10.62 5.24 -4.57
CA VAL A 27 -10.64 6.59 -5.16
C VAL A 27 -9.39 6.83 -6.01
N LEU A 28 -8.21 6.55 -5.46
CA LEU A 28 -6.92 6.87 -6.06
C LEU A 28 -6.67 6.11 -7.37
N ARG A 29 -7.15 4.86 -7.50
CA ARG A 29 -6.96 4.05 -8.71
C ARG A 29 -7.64 4.60 -9.97
N PHE A 30 -8.56 5.56 -9.82
CA PHE A 30 -9.27 6.19 -10.93
C PHE A 30 -8.65 7.53 -11.37
N ILE A 31 -7.61 8.01 -10.69
CA ILE A 31 -6.91 9.22 -11.09
C ILE A 31 -6.12 8.94 -12.38
N PRO A 32 -6.28 9.75 -13.44
CA PRO A 32 -5.49 9.61 -14.66
C PRO A 32 -3.99 9.69 -14.38
N ASP A 33 -3.20 9.03 -15.21
CA ASP A 33 -1.73 9.06 -15.12
C ASP A 33 -1.22 8.74 -13.70
N THR A 34 -1.82 7.76 -13.03
CA THR A 34 -1.46 7.31 -11.68
C THR A 34 -1.16 5.81 -11.66
N GLU A 35 -0.14 5.42 -10.91
CA GLU A 35 0.22 4.03 -10.65
C GLU A 35 0.12 3.76 -9.14
N VAL A 36 -0.81 2.90 -8.73
CA VAL A 36 -0.93 2.48 -7.34
C VAL A 36 -0.18 1.16 -7.13
N ARG A 37 0.70 1.11 -6.12
CA ARG A 37 1.48 -0.06 -5.74
C ARG A 37 1.17 -0.44 -4.29
N PHE A 38 1.00 -1.73 -4.05
CA PHE A 38 0.98 -2.28 -2.70
C PHE A 38 2.39 -2.72 -2.37
N VAL A 39 3.03 -2.08 -1.39
CA VAL A 39 4.46 -2.27 -1.12
C VAL A 39 4.70 -2.95 0.21
N TRP A 40 5.65 -3.88 0.21
CA TRP A 40 6.20 -4.49 1.42
C TRP A 40 7.68 -4.82 1.23
N HIS A 41 8.30 -5.61 2.11
CA HIS A 41 9.68 -6.06 1.93
C HIS A 41 9.86 -6.88 0.65
N GLU A 42 8.91 -7.76 0.34
CA GLU A 42 8.89 -8.61 -0.85
C GLU A 42 7.46 -8.72 -1.40
N PRO A 43 7.27 -8.89 -2.73
CA PRO A 43 5.96 -9.22 -3.30
C PRO A 43 5.42 -10.53 -2.73
N GLY A 44 4.14 -10.54 -2.35
CA GLY A 44 3.53 -11.70 -1.70
C GLY A 44 2.41 -11.36 -0.73
N PRO A 45 1.80 -12.39 -0.11
CA PRO A 45 0.64 -12.21 0.77
C PRO A 45 1.01 -11.52 2.09
N VAL A 46 0.21 -10.54 2.50
CA VAL A 46 0.23 -9.90 3.82
C VAL A 46 -1.16 -9.97 4.45
N THR A 47 -1.24 -10.49 5.67
CA THR A 47 -2.51 -10.70 6.37
C THR A 47 -2.91 -9.48 7.20
N ALA A 48 -4.16 -9.04 7.05
CA ALA A 48 -4.75 -7.97 7.83
C ALA A 48 -5.07 -8.39 9.27
N ASP A 49 -5.34 -7.42 10.15
CA ASP A 49 -5.70 -7.62 11.57
C ASP A 49 -6.92 -8.54 11.81
N SER A 50 -7.77 -8.74 10.81
CA SER A 50 -8.89 -9.67 10.83
C SER A 50 -8.46 -11.14 10.91
N GLY A 51 -7.21 -11.45 10.55
CA GLY A 51 -6.69 -12.82 10.43
C GLY A 51 -7.21 -13.62 9.23
N VAL A 52 -8.12 -13.06 8.41
CA VAL A 52 -8.76 -13.74 7.27
C VAL A 52 -8.44 -13.06 5.95
N LEU A 53 -8.46 -11.73 5.92
CA LEU A 53 -8.18 -10.98 4.70
C LEU A 53 -6.67 -10.95 4.42
N VAL A 54 -6.31 -11.35 3.21
CA VAL A 54 -4.93 -11.35 2.71
C VAL A 54 -4.85 -10.45 1.48
N ILE A 55 -3.88 -9.54 1.47
CA ILE A 55 -3.62 -8.64 0.35
C ILE A 55 -2.21 -8.94 -0.18
N GLY A 56 -2.08 -9.04 -1.50
CA GLY A 56 -0.79 -9.24 -2.13
C GLY A 56 -0.03 -7.93 -2.25
N ALA A 57 1.13 -7.81 -1.60
CA ALA A 57 2.14 -6.84 -1.98
C ALA A 57 2.54 -7.09 -3.44
N THR A 58 2.49 -6.06 -4.27
CA THR A 58 2.82 -6.14 -5.69
C THR A 58 4.27 -5.79 -5.96
N HIS A 59 4.89 -5.00 -5.08
CA HIS A 59 6.27 -4.55 -5.21
C HIS A 59 6.98 -4.56 -3.86
N SER A 60 8.30 -4.67 -3.90
CA SER A 60 9.17 -4.40 -2.76
C SER A 60 9.41 -2.90 -2.57
N PHE A 61 9.89 -2.52 -1.40
CA PHE A 61 10.43 -1.18 -1.16
C PHE A 61 11.60 -0.84 -2.11
N GLY A 62 12.43 -1.82 -2.47
CA GLY A 62 13.55 -1.62 -3.39
C GLY A 62 13.12 -1.32 -4.83
N GLU A 63 11.97 -1.85 -5.25
CA GLU A 63 11.37 -1.58 -6.57
C GLU A 63 10.56 -0.27 -6.59
N THR A 64 10.31 0.34 -5.43
CA THR A 64 9.51 1.57 -5.25
C THR A 64 10.25 2.57 -4.34
N PRO A 65 11.46 3.04 -4.72
CA PRO A 65 12.33 3.81 -3.81
C PRO A 65 11.92 5.29 -3.63
N ALA A 66 11.08 5.83 -4.51
CA ALA A 66 10.73 7.25 -4.51
C ALA A 66 9.29 7.49 -5.02
N PRO A 67 8.26 7.01 -4.29
CA PRO A 67 6.87 7.31 -4.62
C PRO A 67 6.54 8.77 -4.35
N ASP A 68 5.64 9.35 -5.14
CA ASP A 68 5.14 10.72 -4.96
C ASP A 68 4.20 10.83 -3.75
N VAL A 69 3.48 9.75 -3.45
CA VAL A 69 2.56 9.64 -2.30
C VAL A 69 2.80 8.33 -1.58
N VAL A 70 2.86 8.40 -0.24
CA VAL A 70 2.87 7.23 0.63
C VAL A 70 1.60 7.24 1.48
N LEU A 71 0.85 6.14 1.44
CA LEU A 71 -0.28 5.89 2.32
C LEU A 71 0.05 4.74 3.26
N VAL A 72 -0.05 5.00 4.56
CA VAL A 72 0.17 4.01 5.61
C VAL A 72 -1.16 3.79 6.33
N PRO A 73 -1.78 2.59 6.25
CA PRO A 73 -2.96 2.27 7.04
C PRO A 73 -2.60 2.25 8.53
N ALA A 74 -3.57 2.44 9.43
CA ALA A 74 -3.34 2.18 10.83
C ALA A 74 -3.38 0.66 11.10
N ALA A 75 -3.00 0.28 12.32
CA ALA A 75 -3.14 -1.07 12.83
C ALA A 75 -3.76 -1.06 14.23
N ARG A 76 -4.21 -2.23 14.67
CA ARG A 76 -4.66 -2.40 16.07
C ARG A 76 -3.50 -2.36 17.05
N ASN A 77 -2.31 -2.79 16.62
CA ASN A 77 -1.14 -3.00 17.47
C ASN A 77 -0.05 -1.98 17.09
N ASN A 78 -0.22 -0.72 17.50
CA ASN A 78 0.70 0.38 17.11
C ASN A 78 1.93 0.46 18.03
N ASP A 79 2.57 -0.67 18.35
CA ASP A 79 3.77 -0.72 19.21
C ASP A 79 5.06 -0.23 18.52
N GLY A 80 4.94 0.30 17.29
CA GLY A 80 6.01 0.97 16.56
C GLY A 80 6.92 0.02 15.76
N ARG A 81 6.49 -1.22 15.50
CA ARG A 81 7.28 -2.22 14.76
C ARG A 81 6.90 -2.37 13.27
N ALA A 82 6.24 -1.38 12.68
CA ALA A 82 5.94 -1.35 11.25
C ALA A 82 7.21 -1.36 10.38
#